data_AF-A0A920ISQ4-F1
#
_entry.id   AF-A0A920ISQ4-F1
#
_cell.length_a   1.000
_cell.length_b   1.000
_cell.length_c   1.000
_cell.angle_alpha   90.00
_cell.angle_beta   90.00
_cell.angle_gamma   90.00
#
_symmetry.space_group_name_H-M   'P 1'
#
loop_
_entity.id
_entity.type
_entity.pdbx_description
1 polymer ?
#
loop_
_entity_poly.entity_id
_entity_poly.type
_entity_poly.pdbx_seq_one_letter_code
_entity_poly.pdbx_strand_id
1 'polypeptide(L)'
;MIDGRFDNYGAACIWPDEVKAIERPETRPWHYVNLPRGKVKVTKAYCPEDGCILSAYFEQLEILKIGDHVSRQEALGYVGHFIADVHQPLHIGYGFDREAMILCLL
;
A
#
# COMPACT_ATOMS: atom_id res chain seq x y z
N MET A 1 -14.38 -11.00 3.90
CA MET A 1 -13.36 -10.39 3.03
C MET A 1 -12.02 -10.45 3.72
N ILE A 2 -10.99 -10.87 2.98
CA ILE A 2 -9.75 -11.51 3.46
C ILE A 2 -10.05 -12.68 4.41
N ASP A 3 -10.28 -13.86 3.84
CA ASP A 3 -10.54 -15.11 4.57
C ASP A 3 -11.63 -14.99 5.65
N GLY A 4 -12.70 -14.25 5.34
CA GLY A 4 -13.80 -14.02 6.29
C GLY A 4 -13.50 -13.05 7.44
N ARG A 5 -12.31 -12.44 7.52
CA ARG A 5 -11.89 -11.53 8.61
C ARG A 5 -12.67 -10.21 8.64
N PHE A 6 -13.11 -9.70 7.48
CA PHE A 6 -13.79 -8.40 7.34
C PHE A 6 -15.15 -8.48 6.65
N ASP A 7 -16.12 -7.69 7.14
CA ASP A 7 -17.50 -7.70 6.64
C ASP A 7 -17.70 -6.91 5.34
N ASN A 8 -16.87 -5.90 5.08
CA ASN A 8 -16.97 -5.02 3.92
C ASN A 8 -15.59 -4.50 3.45
N TYR A 9 -15.58 -3.81 2.31
CA TYR A 9 -14.34 -3.44 1.61
C TYR A 9 -13.61 -2.33 2.36
N GLY A 10 -14.35 -1.34 2.87
CA GLY A 10 -13.81 -0.28 3.71
C GLY A 10 -13.07 -0.81 4.94
N ALA A 11 -13.56 -1.88 5.56
CA ALA A 11 -12.84 -2.54 6.65
C ALA A 11 -11.60 -3.30 6.15
N ALA A 12 -11.72 -4.02 5.03
CA ALA A 12 -10.62 -4.81 4.47
C ALA A 12 -9.45 -3.95 3.95
N CYS A 13 -9.68 -2.71 3.52
CA CYS A 13 -8.62 -1.81 3.07
C CYS A 13 -7.91 -1.06 4.21
N ILE A 14 -8.33 -1.23 5.47
CA ILE A 14 -7.57 -0.75 6.64
C ILE A 14 -6.52 -1.78 7.07
N TRP A 15 -6.79 -3.06 6.85
CA TRP A 15 -5.95 -4.19 7.26
C TRP A 15 -4.46 -4.10 6.91
N PRO A 16 -4.02 -3.55 5.75
CA PRO A 16 -2.59 -3.39 5.46
C PRO A 16 -1.81 -2.60 6.52
N ASP A 17 -2.43 -1.62 7.18
CA ASP A 17 -1.81 -0.91 8.31
C ASP A 17 -1.67 -1.76 9.56
N GLU A 18 -2.64 -2.64 9.80
CA GLU A 18 -2.62 -3.53 10.96
C GLU A 18 -1.52 -4.59 10.80
N VAL A 19 -1.43 -5.19 9.61
CA VAL A 19 -0.46 -6.26 9.36
C VAL A 19 0.97 -5.75 9.28
N LYS A 20 1.22 -4.55 8.71
CA LYS A 20 2.58 -3.99 8.71
C LYS A 20 3.13 -3.74 10.11
N ALA A 21 2.25 -3.62 11.12
CA ALA A 21 2.67 -3.42 12.50
C ALA A 21 3.15 -4.72 13.16
N ILE A 22 2.47 -5.85 12.91
CA ILE A 22 2.63 -7.09 13.68
C ILE A 22 2.91 -8.30 12.79
N GLU A 23 2.01 -8.61 11.86
CA GLU A 23 2.00 -9.89 11.12
C GLU A 23 3.02 -9.91 9.96
N ARG A 24 3.19 -8.77 9.28
CA ARG A 24 3.96 -8.61 8.03
C ARG A 24 4.80 -7.34 8.04
N PRO A 25 5.75 -7.18 8.98
CA PRO A 25 6.56 -5.97 9.11
C PRO A 25 7.38 -5.62 7.87
N GLU A 26 7.65 -6.60 7.00
CA GLU A 26 8.30 -6.44 5.70
C GLU A 26 7.48 -5.60 4.71
N THR A 27 6.19 -5.42 4.94
CA THR A 27 5.29 -4.63 4.08
C THR A 27 5.32 -3.14 4.40
N ARG A 28 5.97 -2.71 5.49
CA ARG A 28 6.06 -1.28 5.86
C ARG A 28 6.54 -0.36 4.73
N PRO A 29 7.57 -0.71 3.93
CA PRO A 29 8.00 0.13 2.81
C PRO A 29 6.94 0.29 1.72
N TRP A 30 5.94 -0.60 1.65
CA TRP A 30 4.90 -0.58 0.62
C TRP A 30 3.93 0.59 0.74
N HIS A 31 3.99 1.38 1.81
CA HIS A 31 3.04 2.47 2.08
C HIS A 31 3.51 3.85 1.59
N TYR A 32 4.75 3.96 1.11
CA TYR A 32 5.29 5.25 0.69
C TYR A 32 6.33 5.11 -0.42
N VAL A 33 6.74 6.26 -0.95
CA VAL A 33 7.92 6.39 -1.80
C VAL A 33 8.59 7.73 -1.52
N ASN A 34 9.86 7.67 -1.11
CA ASN A 34 10.63 8.87 -0.80
C ASN A 34 11.34 9.39 -2.04
N LEU A 35 11.01 10.60 -2.48
CA LEU A 35 11.67 11.21 -3.63
C LEU A 35 12.97 11.92 -3.23
N PRO A 36 14.02 11.88 -4.08
CA PRO A 36 15.16 12.77 -3.93
C PRO A 36 14.74 14.24 -4.05
N ARG A 37 15.46 15.13 -3.36
CA ARG A 37 15.18 16.57 -3.36
C ARG A 37 15.13 17.15 -4.79
N GLY A 38 14.14 18.01 -5.04
CA GLY A 38 13.96 18.67 -6.34
C GLY A 38 13.40 17.78 -7.45
N LYS A 39 13.03 16.54 -7.14
CA LYS A 39 12.26 15.68 -8.05
C LYS A 39 10.76 15.89 -7.81
N VAL A 40 10.00 15.91 -8.89
CA VAL A 40 8.53 16.08 -8.91
C VAL A 40 7.80 14.92 -9.58
N LYS A 41 8.55 13.99 -10.19
CA LYS A 41 8.01 12.80 -10.84
C LYS A 41 8.36 11.58 -10.02
N VAL A 42 7.34 10.84 -9.60
CA VAL A 42 7.50 9.54 -8.97
C VAL A 42 7.72 8.49 -10.07
N THR A 43 8.75 7.67 -9.92
CA THR A 43 9.03 6.55 -10.82
C THR A 43 9.49 5.35 -10.01
N LYS A 44 9.33 4.14 -10.56
CA LYS A 44 9.80 2.90 -9.92
C LYS A 44 11.32 2.91 -9.65
N ALA A 45 12.09 3.74 -10.37
CA ALA A 45 13.53 3.88 -10.15
C ALA A 45 13.89 4.50 -8.78
N TYR A 46 12.94 5.13 -8.08
CA TYR A 46 13.14 5.67 -6.74
C TYR A 46 12.71 4.72 -5.62
N CYS A 47 12.23 3.54 -5.97
CA CYS A 47 11.87 2.53 -4.98
C CYS A 47 13.13 1.84 -4.47
N PRO A 48 13.31 1.74 -3.15
CA PRO A 48 14.41 0.98 -2.58
C PRO A 48 14.23 -0.53 -2.81
N GLU A 49 15.30 -1.31 -2.56
CA GLU A 49 15.34 -2.74 -2.88
C GLU A 49 14.32 -3.58 -2.10
N ASP A 50 13.97 -3.13 -0.89
CA ASP A 50 12.93 -3.70 -0.02
C ASP A 50 11.49 -3.35 -0.48
N GLY A 51 11.37 -2.52 -1.51
CA GLY A 51 10.11 -2.17 -2.15
C GLY A 51 9.59 -0.79 -1.76
N CYS A 52 8.50 -0.41 -2.41
CA CYS A 52 7.79 0.84 -2.23
C CYS A 52 6.32 0.64 -2.61
N ILE A 53 5.50 1.68 -2.44
CA ILE A 53 4.11 1.66 -2.90
C ILE A 53 3.93 1.33 -4.38
N LEU A 54 4.80 1.83 -5.28
CA LEU A 54 4.69 1.53 -6.71
C LEU A 54 4.99 0.06 -7.02
N SER A 55 6.04 -0.52 -6.44
CA SER A 55 6.38 -1.92 -6.71
C SER A 55 5.32 -2.86 -6.15
N ALA A 56 4.89 -2.61 -4.91
CA ALA A 56 3.86 -3.38 -4.25
C ALA A 56 2.51 -3.27 -4.98
N TYR A 57 2.12 -2.07 -5.42
CA TYR A 57 0.88 -1.89 -6.19
C TYR A 57 0.84 -2.75 -7.46
N PHE A 58 1.91 -2.74 -8.26
CA PHE A 58 1.94 -3.55 -9.49
C PHE A 58 1.98 -5.06 -9.20
N GLU A 59 2.65 -5.47 -8.13
CA GLU A 59 2.68 -6.88 -7.71
C GLU A 59 1.29 -7.34 -7.23
N GLN A 60 0.64 -6.58 -6.36
CA GLN A 60 -0.70 -6.90 -5.86
C GLN A 60 -1.75 -6.86 -6.97
N LEU A 61 -1.63 -5.96 -7.95
CA LEU A 61 -2.48 -6.01 -9.15
C LEU A 61 -2.34 -7.31 -9.95
N GLU A 62 -1.14 -7.88 -10.00
CA GLU A 62 -0.94 -9.15 -10.69
C GLU A 62 -1.52 -10.32 -9.89
N ILE A 63 -1.27 -10.36 -8.57
CA ILE A 63 -1.88 -11.34 -7.67
C ILE A 63 -3.41 -11.28 -7.75
N LEU A 64 -3.99 -10.08 -7.82
CA LEU A 64 -5.44 -9.89 -7.96
C LEU A 64 -5.99 -10.51 -9.26
N LYS A 65 -5.19 -10.58 -10.34
CA LYS A 65 -5.59 -11.19 -11.61
C LYS A 65 -5.46 -12.71 -11.59
N ILE A 66 -4.32 -13.23 -11.13
CA ILE A 66 -3.92 -14.63 -11.35
C ILE A 66 -3.84 -15.50 -10.08
N GLY A 67 -3.92 -14.90 -8.89
CA GLY A 67 -3.81 -15.61 -7.62
C GLY A 67 -5.02 -16.49 -7.30
N ASP A 68 -4.88 -17.32 -6.26
CA ASP A 68 -6.00 -18.07 -5.71
C ASP A 68 -7.01 -17.16 -4.97
N HIS A 69 -8.11 -17.73 -4.52
CA HIS A 69 -9.20 -16.98 -3.89
C HIS A 69 -8.73 -16.15 -2.68
N VAL A 70 -7.87 -16.71 -1.83
CA VAL A 70 -7.39 -16.03 -0.61
C VAL A 70 -6.42 -14.92 -0.97
N SER A 71 -5.45 -15.21 -1.84
CA SER A 71 -4.43 -14.25 -2.31
C SER A 71 -5.08 -13.06 -3.00
N ARG A 72 -6.12 -13.29 -3.81
CA ARG A 72 -6.88 -12.21 -4.46
C ARG A 72 -7.61 -11.32 -3.48
N GLN A 73 -8.11 -11.85 -2.37
CA GLN A 73 -8.78 -11.05 -1.35
C GLN A 73 -7.79 -10.14 -0.61
N GLU A 74 -6.62 -10.66 -0.25
CA GLU A 74 -5.55 -9.84 0.33
C GLU A 74 -5.08 -8.77 -0.65
N ALA A 75 -4.84 -9.15 -1.91
CA ALA A 75 -4.42 -8.24 -2.95
C ALA A 75 -5.44 -7.11 -3.18
N LEU A 76 -6.74 -7.42 -3.11
CA LEU A 76 -7.79 -6.41 -3.19
C LEU A 76 -7.73 -5.41 -2.02
N GLY A 77 -7.46 -5.89 -0.80
CA GLY A 77 -7.25 -5.04 0.38
C GLY A 77 -6.05 -4.11 0.21
N TYR A 78 -4.90 -4.65 -0.21
CA TYR A 78 -3.70 -3.86 -0.50
C TYR A 78 -3.91 -2.83 -1.61
N VAL A 79 -4.52 -3.21 -2.74
CA VAL A 79 -4.77 -2.28 -3.86
C VAL A 79 -5.64 -1.12 -3.41
N GLY A 80 -6.70 -1.40 -2.64
CA GLY A 80 -7.55 -0.35 -2.08
C GLY A 80 -6.79 0.61 -1.17
N HIS A 81 -5.98 0.05 -0.28
CA HIS A 81 -5.16 0.80 0.65
C HIS A 81 -4.13 1.69 -0.06
N PHE A 82 -3.40 1.14 -1.04
CA PHE A 82 -2.39 1.88 -1.80
C PHE A 82 -2.98 3.02 -2.62
N ILE A 83 -4.21 2.88 -3.12
CA ILE A 83 -4.87 4.00 -3.81
C ILE A 83 -5.09 5.16 -2.81
N ALA A 84 -5.50 4.88 -1.58
CA ALA A 84 -5.64 5.90 -0.56
C ALA A 84 -4.29 6.54 -0.20
N ASP A 85 -3.26 5.72 0.03
CA ASP A 85 -1.90 6.19 0.35
C ASP A 85 -1.33 7.08 -0.74
N VAL A 86 -1.45 6.71 -2.02
CA VAL A 86 -0.95 7.54 -3.15
C VAL A 86 -1.61 8.92 -3.21
N HIS A 87 -2.87 9.03 -2.80
CA HIS A 87 -3.58 10.30 -2.80
C HIS A 87 -3.32 11.14 -1.53
N GLN A 88 -2.65 10.58 -0.52
CA GLN A 88 -2.24 11.28 0.69
C GLN A 88 -0.91 12.03 0.40
N PRO A 89 -0.88 13.38 0.42
CA PRO A 89 0.28 14.15 -0.05
C PRO A 89 1.60 13.92 0.70
N LEU A 90 1.56 13.45 1.95
CA LEU A 90 2.74 13.14 2.77
C LEU A 90 3.28 11.71 2.52
N HIS A 91 2.50 10.80 1.92
CA HIS A 91 2.95 9.47 1.50
C HIS A 91 3.68 9.51 0.13
N ILE A 92 3.60 10.64 -0.58
CA ILE A 92 4.38 10.96 -1.78
C ILE A 92 5.20 12.24 -1.54
N GLY A 93 6.15 12.17 -0.61
CA GLY A 93 6.87 13.31 -0.09
C GLY A 93 8.40 13.17 -0.09
N TYR A 94 9.05 14.09 0.61
CA TYR A 94 10.46 13.99 0.93
C TYR A 94 10.64 13.19 2.22
N GLY A 95 11.71 12.39 2.35
CA GLY A 95 11.89 11.46 3.47
C GLY A 95 12.00 12.06 4.89
N PHE A 96 11.81 13.37 5.06
CA PHE A 96 11.69 14.03 6.38
C PHE A 96 10.24 14.35 6.77
N ASP A 97 9.29 14.23 5.85
CA ASP A 97 7.87 14.40 6.11
C ASP A 97 7.36 13.14 6.84
N ARG A 98 7.07 13.26 8.14
CA ARG A 98 6.46 12.17 8.93
C ARG A 98 4.95 12.34 8.93
N GLU A 99 4.30 11.36 8.28
CA GLU A 99 2.89 10.93 8.17
C GLU A 99 1.77 11.78 8.82
N ALA A 100 0.63 11.89 8.11
CA ALA A 100 -0.68 12.18 8.70
C ALA A 100 -1.87 11.57 7.92
N MET A 101 -2.62 10.69 8.58
CA MET A 101 -4.02 10.28 8.38
C MET A 101 -4.50 9.77 7.00
N ILE A 102 -5.06 8.56 7.02
CA ILE A 102 -5.67 7.83 5.91
C ILE A 102 -7.17 8.12 5.81
N LEU A 103 -7.65 8.41 4.60
CA LEU A 103 -9.08 8.50 4.29
C LEU A 103 -9.48 7.33 3.37
N CYS A 104 -9.65 6.14 3.97
CA CYS A 104 -10.32 5.02 3.30
C CYS A 104 -11.84 5.20 3.43
N LEU A 105 -12.42 6.09 2.61
CA LEU A 105 -13.88 6.24 2.49
C LEU A 105 -14.30 5.87 1.06
N LEU A 106 -14.54 4.58 0.83
CA LEU A 106 -15.43 4.07 -0.22
C LEU A 106 -16.24 2.89 0.32
#